data_AF-A0AAV1DUD0-F1
#
_entry.id   AF-A0AAV1DUD0-F1
#
_cell.length_a   1.000
_cell.length_b   1.000
_cell.length_c   1.000
_cell.angle_alpha   90.00
_cell.angle_beta   90.00
_cell.angle_gamma   90.00
#
_symmetry.space_group_name_H-M   'P 1'
#
loop_
_entity.id
_entity.type
_entity.pdbx_description
1 polymer ?
#
loop_
_entity_poly.entity_id
_entity_poly.type
_entity_poly.pdbx_seq_one_letter_code
_entity_poly.pdbx_strand_id
1 'polypeptide(L)'
;MMSGGTPSGGGSSSLSRLLAPVTLGLGLGLLSWWKFSLLTVKIGHRAVVLDRFTGVAHTLDAGTHFLLPGRYTRFLIDVRIRPLTISCQPITNDLQKLDIKIRLLFRPDTSELPSFLRFFGLNYPLEFLPFMACEALNAVVARYRAEDLLFGRPDFVHRLKQELIDKAKIYFITIDDVSVIKLGFSREFINAVNRKLIAQEELDTALLRAENVAQAAIIPAGGVTCGGSFRVDFGISSSTSPSLLTMFVLKFLALLLSLGVIQYICIDGKWRDHPVAVVFGVHGLVNPNEYFAACLYTSGWGGMFCRRWKVVKKTSGISCCWKSKIDEKTLEELHHHRHQKKTHYELLGVSYDSTSQQIKDAYRKLQKMYHPDVAGPKGHDYTLLLNEAYKVLMSQELRKEYDVSIFRHGKWYGRDSSSFSSWNGPLRPEALFVDQNHCIGCRECVHYANNTFTMDETKGCARVKVQYGDDLMDIQVSVDSCPVNCIHWVNEDELQILEYLTQPQPKEGHGIYGQGWERPANIFAAAEAFKKKLNHQKEG
;
A
#
# COMPACT_ATOMS: atom_id res chain seq x y z
N MET A 1 7.85 -0.57 113.59
CA MET A 1 9.22 0.01 113.62
C MET A 1 9.45 0.72 112.29
N MET A 2 9.37 2.04 112.32
CA MET A 2 10.44 2.97 111.93
C MET A 2 10.58 3.14 110.40
N SER A 3 9.95 4.12 109.77
CA SER A 3 10.25 5.58 109.73
C SER A 3 11.41 5.97 108.81
N GLY A 4 11.09 6.81 107.82
CA GLY A 4 11.95 7.93 107.40
C GLY A 4 12.69 7.76 106.07
N GLY A 5 12.60 8.80 105.23
CA GLY A 5 13.72 9.19 104.38
C GLY A 5 13.40 9.44 102.90
N THR A 6 12.62 10.46 102.60
CA THR A 6 12.93 11.28 101.42
C THR A 6 14.27 11.99 101.66
N PRO A 7 15.06 12.22 100.60
CA PRO A 7 15.66 13.52 100.44
C PRO A 7 15.29 14.12 99.10
N SER A 8 14.66 15.29 99.17
CA SER A 8 14.62 16.29 98.11
C SER A 8 15.97 17.01 98.03
N GLY A 9 16.39 17.32 96.79
CA GLY A 9 17.04 18.58 96.48
C GLY A 9 18.50 18.49 96.06
N GLY A 10 18.80 19.05 94.87
CA GLY A 10 20.15 19.56 94.61
C GLY A 10 20.61 19.58 93.15
N GLY A 11 20.10 20.52 92.36
CA GLY A 11 20.97 21.35 91.50
C GLY A 11 21.73 20.72 90.33
N SER A 12 21.03 20.48 89.22
CA SER A 12 21.42 20.79 87.82
C SER A 12 20.43 20.03 86.94
N SER A 13 19.72 20.60 85.98
CA SER A 13 20.02 21.71 85.11
C SER A 13 18.68 22.28 84.58
N SER A 14 18.26 23.48 85.02
CA SER A 14 17.19 24.22 84.32
C SER A 14 17.58 24.51 82.85
N LEU A 15 18.89 24.46 82.57
CA LEU A 15 19.50 24.44 81.25
C LEU A 15 19.03 23.28 80.36
N SER A 16 18.80 22.05 80.87
CA SER A 16 18.45 20.91 80.00
C SER A 16 17.02 20.98 79.45
N ARG A 17 16.09 21.63 80.17
CA ARG A 17 14.70 21.84 79.70
C ARG A 17 14.58 23.00 78.71
N LEU A 18 15.46 24.00 78.77
CA LEU A 18 15.55 25.11 77.80
C LEU A 18 16.38 24.75 76.55
N LEU A 19 17.36 23.86 76.69
CA LEU A 19 18.19 23.38 75.57
C LEU A 19 17.52 22.27 74.74
N ALA A 20 16.55 21.53 75.28
CA ALA A 20 15.82 20.48 74.56
C ALA A 20 15.14 20.95 73.24
N PRO A 21 14.37 22.06 73.20
CA PRO A 21 13.79 22.54 71.95
C PRO A 21 14.85 23.12 70.98
N VAL A 22 15.93 23.71 71.50
CA VAL A 22 17.03 24.26 70.69
C VAL A 22 17.85 23.14 70.03
N THR A 23 18.13 22.06 70.76
CA THR A 23 18.84 20.89 70.25
C THR A 23 18.00 20.08 69.27
N LEU A 24 16.69 19.95 69.49
CA LEU A 24 15.76 19.38 68.51
C LEU A 24 15.64 20.25 67.25
N GLY A 25 15.57 21.58 67.40
CA GLY A 25 15.54 22.53 66.28
C GLY A 25 16.82 22.55 65.45
N LEU A 26 17.99 22.52 66.11
CA LEU A 26 19.29 22.39 65.45
C LEU A 26 19.46 21.02 64.80
N GLY A 27 19.00 19.94 65.43
CA GLY A 27 19.02 18.59 64.87
C GLY A 27 18.16 18.45 63.61
N LEU A 28 16.92 18.95 63.64
CA LEU A 28 16.03 19.01 62.47
C LEU A 28 16.56 19.97 61.40
N GLY A 29 17.13 21.10 61.80
CA GLY A 29 17.78 22.05 60.91
C GLY A 29 18.98 21.46 60.18
N LEU A 30 19.86 20.73 60.89
CA LEU A 30 21.01 20.02 60.33
C LEU A 30 20.59 18.86 59.41
N LEU A 31 19.56 18.10 59.76
CA LEU A 31 18.97 17.07 58.90
C LEU A 31 18.38 17.67 57.61
N SER A 32 17.71 18.82 57.71
CA SER A 32 17.16 19.54 56.56
C SER A 32 18.28 20.12 55.67
N TRP A 33 19.31 20.71 56.28
CA TRP A 33 20.52 21.17 55.59
C TRP A 33 21.26 20.03 54.87
N TRP A 34 21.38 18.86 55.50
CA TRP A 34 22.02 17.69 54.91
C TRP A 34 21.24 17.19 53.69
N LYS A 35 19.91 17.12 53.76
CA LYS A 35 19.07 16.76 52.59
C LYS A 35 19.22 17.75 51.43
N PHE A 36 19.37 19.04 51.71
CA PHE A 36 19.54 20.05 50.66
C PHE A 36 20.96 20.06 50.05
N SER A 37 21.92 19.48 50.77
CA SER A 37 23.32 19.40 50.35
C SER A 37 23.62 18.23 49.41
N LEU A 38 22.82 17.16 49.45
CA LEU A 38 22.99 16.01 48.56
C LEU A 38 22.23 16.21 47.24
N LEU A 39 22.98 16.32 46.14
CA LEU A 39 22.42 16.33 44.79
C LEU A 39 22.59 14.95 44.15
N THR A 40 21.47 14.26 43.90
CA THR A 40 21.49 13.02 43.12
C THR A 40 21.17 13.32 41.66
N VAL A 41 22.15 13.12 40.78
CA VAL A 41 21.97 13.24 39.32
C VAL A 41 21.63 11.87 38.76
N LYS A 42 20.42 11.75 38.19
CA LYS A 42 19.97 10.53 37.53
C LYS A 42 20.76 10.27 36.25
N ILE A 43 20.87 9.01 35.86
CA ILE A 43 21.43 8.60 34.57
C ILE A 43 20.70 9.33 33.43
N GLY A 44 21.45 9.77 32.42
CA GLY A 44 20.94 10.55 31.29
C GLY A 44 20.78 12.05 31.54
N HIS A 45 20.97 12.51 32.78
CA HIS A 45 21.00 13.93 33.12
C HIS A 45 22.42 14.36 33.46
N ARG A 46 22.72 15.63 33.23
CA ARG A 46 23.92 16.30 33.75
C ARG A 46 23.52 17.49 34.58
N ALA A 47 24.26 17.73 35.65
CA ALA A 47 24.09 18.93 36.45
C ALA A 47 25.13 19.97 36.06
N VAL A 48 24.69 21.17 35.72
CA VAL A 48 25.54 22.35 35.64
C VAL A 48 25.43 23.07 36.97
N VAL A 49 26.55 23.22 37.64
CA VAL A 49 26.64 23.89 38.93
C VAL A 49 27.36 25.21 38.75
N LEU A 50 26.71 26.31 39.10
CA LEU A 50 27.32 27.64 39.10
C LEU A 50 27.70 28.00 40.54
N ASP A 51 28.95 28.39 40.74
CA ASP A 51 29.38 28.95 42.01
C ASP A 51 28.99 30.43 42.07
N ARG A 52 28.20 30.81 43.09
CA ARG A 52 27.72 32.18 43.30
C ARG A 52 28.86 33.17 43.58
N PHE A 53 29.95 32.72 44.18
CA PHE A 53 31.06 33.61 44.59
C PHE A 53 32.15 33.73 43.54
N THR A 54 32.46 32.64 42.82
CA THR A 54 33.53 32.64 41.81
C THR A 54 33.00 32.83 40.38
N GLY A 55 31.70 32.61 40.15
CA GLY A 55 31.09 32.67 38.82
C GLY A 55 31.53 31.54 37.87
N VAL A 56 32.38 30.63 38.34
CA VAL A 56 32.85 29.47 37.59
C VAL A 56 31.74 28.43 37.54
N ALA A 57 31.58 27.84 36.37
CA ALA A 57 30.59 26.82 36.12
C ALA A 57 31.27 25.45 35.96
N HIS A 58 30.76 24.46 36.66
CA HIS A 58 31.25 23.09 36.62
C HIS A 58 30.16 22.14 36.16
N THR A 59 30.52 21.14 35.35
CA THR A 59 29.63 20.06 34.94
C THR A 59 29.86 18.84 35.83
N LEU A 60 28.76 18.24 36.29
CA LEU A 60 28.78 17.01 37.08
C LEU A 60 28.07 15.89 36.29
N ASP A 61 28.74 14.76 36.24
CA ASP A 61 28.21 13.53 35.65
C ASP A 61 27.16 12.86 36.55
N ALA A 62 26.53 11.79 36.05
CA ALA A 62 25.56 11.02 36.80
C ALA A 62 26.17 10.44 38.09
N GLY A 63 25.46 10.59 39.21
CA GLY A 63 25.97 10.21 40.53
C GLY A 63 25.43 11.07 41.65
N THR A 64 25.73 10.68 42.89
CA THR A 64 25.44 11.45 44.09
C THR A 64 26.61 12.39 44.39
N HIS A 65 26.36 13.69 44.29
CA HIS A 65 27.35 14.73 44.53
C HIS A 65 26.98 15.54 45.77
N PHE A 66 27.98 15.98 46.52
CA PHE A 66 27.82 16.84 47.68
C PHE A 66 28.01 18.30 47.27
N LEU A 67 27.00 19.13 47.51
CA LEU A 67 27.01 20.55 47.21
C LEU A 67 26.66 21.36 48.45
N LEU A 68 27.40 22.43 48.70
CA LEU A 68 27.09 23.33 49.81
C LEU A 68 25.83 24.17 49.49
N PRO A 69 24.77 24.07 50.31
CA PRO A 69 23.55 24.85 50.11
C PRO A 69 23.86 26.36 50.19
N GLY A 70 23.29 27.15 49.29
CA GLY A 70 23.47 28.61 49.23
C GLY A 70 24.67 29.11 48.42
N ARG A 71 25.80 28.38 48.42
CA ARG A 71 26.98 28.70 47.59
C ARG A 71 26.78 28.34 46.13
N TYR A 72 26.24 27.15 45.88
CA TYR A 72 26.10 26.60 44.53
C TYR A 72 24.65 26.66 44.06
N THR A 73 24.42 27.15 42.84
CA THR A 73 23.15 26.99 42.13
C THR A 73 23.27 25.84 41.14
N ARG A 74 22.20 25.04 41.01
CA ARG A 74 22.22 23.81 40.22
C ARG A 74 21.14 23.83 39.15
N PHE A 75 21.53 23.43 37.94
CA PHE A 75 20.63 23.24 36.81
C PHE A 75 20.76 21.82 36.30
N LEU A 76 19.65 21.09 36.27
CA LEU A 76 19.61 19.72 35.76
C LEU A 76 19.18 19.76 34.29
N ILE A 77 20.05 19.29 33.42
CA ILE A 77 19.83 19.26 31.97
C ILE A 77 19.74 17.80 31.53
N ASP A 78 18.71 17.49 30.72
CA ASP A 78 18.58 16.19 30.09
C ASP A 78 19.49 16.13 28.85
N VAL A 79 20.42 15.18 28.84
CA VAL A 79 21.42 15.00 27.77
C VAL A 79 21.03 13.84 26.84
N ARG A 80 19.85 13.26 27.04
CA ARG A 80 19.32 12.22 26.16
C ARG A 80 18.86 12.79 24.83
N ILE A 81 18.81 11.91 23.83
CA ILE A 81 18.25 12.21 22.52
C ILE A 81 16.76 12.50 22.69
N ARG A 82 16.32 13.68 22.25
CA ARG A 82 14.92 14.10 22.31
C ARG A 82 14.41 14.39 20.90
N PRO A 83 13.21 13.93 20.55
CA PRO A 83 12.57 14.30 19.30
C PRO A 83 11.89 15.66 19.43
N LEU A 84 12.02 16.48 18.39
CA LEU A 84 11.25 17.71 18.21
C LEU A 84 10.71 17.76 16.79
N THR A 85 9.41 18.02 16.66
CA THR A 85 8.74 18.16 15.37
C THR A 85 8.52 19.64 15.09
N ILE A 86 8.98 20.12 13.94
CA ILE A 86 8.91 21.52 13.52
C ILE A 86 8.20 21.58 12.17
N SER A 87 7.31 22.57 12.01
CA SER A 87 6.65 22.88 10.75
C SER A 87 7.21 24.18 10.21
N CYS A 88 7.68 24.18 8.97
CA CYS A 88 8.20 25.37 8.29
C CYS A 88 7.51 25.50 6.92
N GLN A 89 7.37 26.74 6.45
CA GLN A 89 6.81 27.04 5.13
C GLN A 89 7.87 27.68 4.21
N PRO A 90 8.86 26.91 3.73
CA PRO A 90 9.90 27.42 2.85
C PRO A 90 9.38 27.70 1.44
N ILE A 91 10.13 28.50 0.69
CA ILE A 91 9.89 28.82 -0.71
C ILE A 91 11.02 28.22 -1.54
N THR A 92 10.69 27.51 -2.62
CA THR A 92 11.65 26.91 -3.56
C THR A 92 12.25 27.94 -4.51
N ASN A 93 13.26 27.54 -5.30
CA ASN A 93 13.82 28.37 -6.36
C ASN A 93 12.76 28.88 -7.36
N ASP A 94 11.76 28.06 -7.68
CA ASP A 94 10.68 28.44 -8.62
C ASP A 94 9.56 29.25 -7.94
N LEU A 95 9.83 29.85 -6.77
CA LEU A 95 8.89 30.65 -5.98
C LEU A 95 7.63 29.91 -5.50
N GLN A 96 7.65 28.57 -5.52
CA GLN A 96 6.57 27.74 -5.01
C GLN A 96 6.65 27.64 -3.48
N LYS A 97 5.51 27.88 -2.81
CA LYS A 97 5.37 27.70 -1.36
C LYS A 97 5.18 26.22 -1.02
N LEU A 98 5.91 25.76 -0.02
CA LEU A 98 5.82 24.40 0.52
C LEU A 98 5.38 24.40 1.99
N ASP A 99 4.78 23.31 2.44
CA ASP A 99 4.51 23.02 3.86
C ASP A 99 5.33 21.79 4.26
N ILE A 100 6.46 22.00 4.94
CA ILE A 100 7.38 20.92 5.30
C ILE A 100 7.35 20.72 6.82
N LYS A 101 7.10 19.48 7.25
CA LYS A 101 7.23 19.06 8.65
C LYS A 101 8.44 18.16 8.81
N ILE A 102 9.33 18.54 9.71
CA ILE A 102 10.60 17.87 9.96
C ILE A 102 10.64 17.42 11.42
N ARG A 103 11.18 16.23 11.65
CA ARG A 103 11.53 15.73 12.98
C ARG A 103 13.03 15.77 13.16
N LEU A 104 13.47 16.45 14.20
CA LEU A 104 14.86 16.51 14.61
C LEU A 104 15.06 15.63 15.84
N LEU A 105 16.06 14.77 15.80
CA LEU A 105 16.59 14.08 16.96
C LEU A 105 17.85 14.81 17.40
N PHE A 106 17.79 15.45 18.57
CA PHE A 106 18.89 16.27 19.06
C PHE A 106 19.22 15.94 20.51
N ARG A 107 20.46 16.23 20.89
CA ARG A 107 20.93 16.23 22.27
C ARG A 107 21.96 17.36 22.46
N PRO A 108 21.98 18.03 23.63
CA PRO A 108 22.99 19.02 23.93
C PRO A 108 24.36 18.35 24.04
N ASP A 109 25.41 19.04 23.60
CA ASP A 109 26.77 18.54 23.77
C ASP A 109 27.19 18.63 25.24
N THR A 110 27.96 17.63 25.64
CA THR A 110 28.45 17.36 26.99
C THR A 110 29.65 18.21 27.40
N SER A 111 30.46 18.62 26.42
CA SER A 111 31.73 19.34 26.62
C SER A 111 31.52 20.75 27.17
N GLU A 112 30.54 21.48 26.62
CA GLU A 112 30.35 22.93 26.81
C GLU A 112 28.93 23.30 27.29
N LEU A 113 28.35 22.48 28.17
CA LEU A 113 27.04 22.76 28.78
C LEU A 113 26.94 24.10 29.54
N PRO A 114 27.98 24.58 30.25
CA PRO A 114 27.89 25.85 30.94
C PRO A 114 27.72 27.05 30.02
N SER A 115 28.50 27.07 28.93
CA SER A 115 28.46 28.09 27.89
C SER A 115 27.08 28.10 27.22
N PHE A 116 26.59 26.91 26.87
CA PHE A 116 25.26 26.69 26.31
C PHE A 116 24.13 27.29 27.18
N LEU A 117 24.12 27.02 28.48
CA LEU A 117 23.07 27.48 29.39
C LEU A 117 23.03 29.01 29.52
N ARG A 118 24.18 29.69 29.43
CA ARG A 118 24.27 31.15 29.52
C ARG A 118 23.63 31.86 28.33
N PHE A 119 23.75 31.28 27.13
CA PHE A 119 23.23 31.89 25.91
C PHE A 119 21.76 31.57 25.64
N PHE A 120 21.35 30.31 25.84
CA PHE A 120 20.03 29.84 25.41
C PHE A 120 19.03 29.60 26.55
N GLY A 121 19.50 29.52 27.80
CA GLY A 121 18.66 29.14 28.93
C GLY A 121 18.08 27.73 28.81
N LEU A 122 17.07 27.42 29.63
CA LEU A 122 16.45 26.09 29.70
C LEU A 122 15.37 25.85 28.62
N ASN A 123 14.80 26.91 28.05
CA ASN A 123 13.68 26.86 27.10
C ASN A 123 14.12 26.79 25.62
N TYR A 124 15.40 26.57 25.37
CA TYR A 124 15.98 26.51 24.04
C TYR A 124 15.28 25.58 23.02
N PRO A 125 14.67 24.43 23.38
CA PRO A 125 14.06 23.54 22.38
C PRO A 125 12.83 24.12 21.69
N LEU A 126 12.08 25.01 22.36
CA LEU A 126 10.84 25.57 21.84
C LEU A 126 11.05 26.93 21.16
N GLU A 127 12.05 27.69 21.60
CA GLU A 127 12.29 29.05 21.10
C GLU A 127 13.36 29.08 20.01
N PHE A 128 14.46 28.35 20.19
CA PHE A 128 15.64 28.49 19.33
C PHE A 128 15.71 27.44 18.21
N LEU A 129 15.50 26.16 18.53
CA LEU A 129 15.59 25.07 17.55
C LEU A 129 14.67 25.24 16.34
N PRO A 130 13.38 25.65 16.50
CA PRO A 130 12.49 25.87 15.37
C PRO A 130 13.00 26.96 14.43
N PHE A 131 13.53 28.05 14.98
CA PHE A 131 14.09 29.15 14.20
C PHE A 131 15.30 28.70 13.37
N MET A 132 16.28 28.06 14.02
CA MET A 132 17.48 27.54 13.35
C MET A 132 17.12 26.53 12.26
N ALA A 133 16.18 25.63 12.53
CA ALA A 133 15.75 24.61 11.58
C ALA A 133 15.05 25.22 10.36
N CYS A 134 14.14 26.18 10.54
CA CYS A 134 13.48 26.84 9.42
C CYS A 134 14.47 27.69 8.61
N GLU A 135 15.44 28.33 9.24
CA GLU A 135 16.50 29.07 8.54
C GLU A 135 17.37 28.15 7.68
N ALA A 136 17.84 27.02 8.23
CA ALA A 136 18.60 26.02 7.49
C ALA A 136 17.77 25.42 6.33
N LEU A 137 16.51 25.10 6.60
CA LEU A 137 15.60 24.56 5.60
C LEU A 137 15.38 25.55 4.44
N ASN A 138 15.14 26.83 4.74
CA ASN A 138 14.98 27.87 3.74
C ASN A 138 16.23 28.00 2.86
N ALA A 139 17.42 27.97 3.45
CA ALA A 139 18.69 28.06 2.73
C ALA A 139 18.91 26.87 1.76
N VAL A 140 18.50 25.66 2.16
CA VAL A 140 18.64 24.46 1.32
C VAL A 140 17.55 24.41 0.25
N VAL A 141 16.28 24.60 0.63
CA VAL A 141 15.12 24.50 -0.28
C VAL A 141 15.17 25.54 -1.39
N ALA A 142 15.70 26.74 -1.12
CA ALA A 142 15.86 27.78 -2.13
C ALA A 142 16.76 27.38 -3.32
N ARG A 143 17.59 26.33 -3.17
CA ARG A 143 18.46 25.81 -4.25
C ARG A 143 17.77 24.79 -5.16
N TYR A 144 16.61 24.27 -4.74
CA TYR A 144 15.90 23.20 -5.43
C TYR A 144 14.63 23.71 -6.09
N ARG A 145 14.25 23.04 -7.18
CA ARG A 145 12.92 23.15 -7.78
C ARG A 145 11.91 22.30 -7.02
N ALA A 146 10.64 22.62 -7.15
CA ALA A 146 9.56 21.85 -6.53
C ALA A 146 9.54 20.38 -7.02
N GLU A 147 9.87 20.17 -8.30
CA GLU A 147 9.93 18.86 -8.96
C GLU A 147 11.09 18.00 -8.40
N ASP A 148 12.27 18.60 -8.21
CA ASP A 148 13.46 17.90 -7.68
C ASP A 148 13.23 17.38 -6.26
N LEU A 149 12.41 18.07 -5.46
CA LEU A 149 12.06 17.64 -4.10
C LEU A 149 11.08 16.45 -4.08
N LEU A 150 10.37 16.18 -5.18
CA LEU A 150 9.53 14.99 -5.32
C LEU A 150 10.36 13.77 -5.71
N PHE A 151 11.22 13.90 -6.72
CA PHE A 151 11.96 12.77 -7.30
C PHE A 151 13.32 12.52 -6.64
N GLY A 152 14.03 13.57 -6.21
CA GLY A 152 15.40 13.54 -5.66
C GLY A 152 15.49 13.64 -4.13
N ARG A 153 14.51 13.06 -3.41
CA ARG A 153 14.43 13.14 -1.93
C ARG A 153 15.70 12.74 -1.15
N PRO A 154 16.45 11.66 -1.49
CA PRO A 154 17.59 11.27 -0.68
C PRO A 154 18.70 12.33 -0.66
N ASP A 155 18.99 12.94 -1.81
CA ASP A 155 20.03 13.96 -1.94
C ASP A 155 19.69 15.25 -1.21
N PHE A 156 18.42 15.64 -1.25
CA PHE A 156 17.89 16.78 -0.50
C PHE A 156 18.03 16.55 1.01
N VAL A 157 17.59 15.39 1.51
CA VAL A 157 17.65 15.06 2.95
C VAL A 157 19.10 15.00 3.43
N HIS A 158 20.01 14.43 2.62
CA HIS A 158 21.43 14.38 2.96
C HIS A 158 22.03 15.79 3.11
N ARG A 159 21.77 16.69 2.15
CA ARG A 159 22.24 18.09 2.21
C ARG A 159 21.62 18.86 3.37
N LEU A 160 20.33 18.69 3.61
CA LEU A 160 19.65 19.28 4.76
C LEU A 160 20.26 18.82 6.08
N LYS A 161 20.58 17.53 6.20
CA LYS A 161 21.24 16.97 7.38
C LYS A 161 22.61 17.60 7.62
N GLN A 162 23.43 17.74 6.58
CA GLN A 162 24.74 18.38 6.68
C GLN A 162 24.65 19.83 7.15
N GLU A 163 23.78 20.63 6.51
CA GLU A 163 23.59 22.05 6.85
C GLU A 163 23.12 22.22 8.31
N LEU A 164 22.17 21.39 8.75
CA LEU A 164 21.67 21.40 10.12
C LEU A 164 22.76 21.01 11.13
N ILE A 165 23.55 19.98 10.82
CA ILE A 165 24.66 19.54 11.69
C ILE A 165 25.69 20.67 11.84
N ASP A 166 26.05 21.34 10.74
CA ASP A 166 27.08 22.37 10.77
C ASP A 166 26.60 23.64 11.51
N LYS A 167 25.33 24.04 11.35
CA LYS A 167 24.75 25.11 12.16
C LYS A 167 24.61 24.73 13.64
N ALA A 168 24.18 23.50 13.94
CA ALA A 168 23.97 23.06 15.32
C ALA A 168 25.27 22.96 16.14
N LYS A 169 26.39 22.59 15.50
CA LYS A 169 27.71 22.54 16.14
C LYS A 169 28.11 23.87 16.76
N ILE A 170 27.82 25.00 16.09
CA ILE A 170 28.15 26.35 16.58
C ILE A 170 27.47 26.64 17.92
N TYR A 171 26.33 26.01 18.16
CA TYR A 171 25.50 26.22 19.35
C TYR A 171 25.61 25.09 20.37
N PHE A 172 26.64 24.25 20.29
CA PHE A 172 26.86 23.11 21.19
C PHE A 172 25.68 22.13 21.24
N ILE A 173 24.96 21.98 20.12
CA ILE A 173 23.90 20.99 19.96
C ILE A 173 24.36 19.95 18.95
N THR A 174 24.19 18.68 19.28
CA THR A 174 24.42 17.59 18.34
C THR A 174 23.09 17.09 17.79
N ILE A 175 23.01 16.95 16.47
CA ILE A 175 21.86 16.38 15.76
C ILE A 175 22.24 14.97 15.33
N ASP A 176 21.56 13.97 15.88
CA ASP A 176 21.80 12.57 15.54
C ASP A 176 21.11 12.22 14.20
N ASP A 177 19.87 12.67 14.04
CA ASP A 177 19.11 12.42 12.82
C ASP A 177 18.05 13.46 12.48
N VAL A 178 17.73 13.54 11.19
CA VAL A 178 16.75 14.46 10.61
C VAL A 178 15.84 13.67 9.68
N SER A 179 14.54 13.70 9.94
CA SER A 179 13.55 13.05 9.06
C SER A 179 12.46 14.02 8.63
N VAL A 180 12.09 13.94 7.35
CA VAL A 180 10.97 14.72 6.80
C VAL A 180 9.71 13.89 6.98
N ILE A 181 8.80 14.34 7.86
CA ILE A 181 7.51 13.66 8.12
C ILE A 181 6.53 13.94 6.99
N LYS A 182 6.43 15.20 6.56
CA LYS A 182 5.47 15.64 5.56
C LYS A 182 6.11 16.66 4.63
N LEU A 183 5.89 16.48 3.34
CA LEU A 183 6.21 17.44 2.29
C LEU A 183 4.90 17.76 1.56
N GLY A 184 4.34 18.93 1.83
CA GLY A 184 3.11 19.43 1.22
C GLY A 184 3.40 20.48 0.15
N PHE A 185 2.73 20.36 -0.99
CA PHE A 185 2.69 21.38 -2.04
C PHE A 185 1.33 22.07 -2.03
N SER A 186 1.23 23.24 -2.67
CA SER A 186 -0.06 23.90 -2.85
C SER A 186 -0.97 23.08 -3.77
N ARG A 187 -2.29 23.20 -3.58
CA ARG A 187 -3.28 22.42 -4.35
C ARG A 187 -3.23 22.75 -5.84
N GLU A 188 -2.93 24.00 -6.18
CA GLU A 188 -2.79 24.48 -7.56
C GLU A 188 -1.62 23.79 -8.26
N PHE A 189 -0.49 23.63 -7.56
CA PHE A 189 0.69 22.96 -8.09
C PHE A 189 0.43 21.47 -8.34
N ILE A 190 -0.17 20.77 -7.37
CA ILE A 190 -0.52 19.35 -7.52
C ILE A 190 -1.48 19.16 -8.71
N ASN A 191 -2.50 20.02 -8.83
CA ASN A 191 -3.42 19.97 -9.96
C ASN A 191 -2.72 20.25 -11.29
N ALA A 192 -1.76 21.19 -11.33
CA ALA A 192 -0.99 21.49 -12.53
C ALA A 192 -0.08 20.33 -12.94
N VAL A 193 0.59 19.67 -11.98
CA VAL A 193 1.41 18.47 -12.22
C VAL A 193 0.54 17.32 -12.71
N ASN A 194 -0.60 17.07 -12.07
CA ASN A 194 -1.54 16.02 -12.48
C ASN A 194 -2.08 16.28 -13.88
N ARG A 195 -2.42 17.53 -14.23
CA ARG A 195 -2.86 17.89 -15.59
C ARG A 195 -1.76 17.64 -16.63
N LYS A 196 -0.51 18.00 -16.33
CA LYS A 196 0.63 17.71 -17.22
C LYS A 196 0.85 16.22 -17.40
N LEU A 197 0.75 15.44 -16.32
CA LEU A 197 0.91 14.00 -16.36
C LEU A 197 -0.19 13.32 -17.20
N ILE A 198 -1.46 13.69 -16.98
CA ILE A 198 -2.59 13.18 -17.75
C ILE A 198 -2.44 13.54 -19.23
N ALA A 199 -2.02 14.77 -19.55
CA ALA A 199 -1.82 15.19 -20.93
C ALA A 199 -0.69 14.40 -21.63
N GLN A 200 0.38 14.03 -20.90
CA GLN A 200 1.44 13.17 -21.43
C GLN A 200 0.96 11.75 -21.65
N GLU A 201 0.21 11.19 -20.70
CA GLU A 201 -0.37 9.85 -20.82
C GLU A 201 -1.38 9.76 -21.99
N GLU A 202 -2.20 10.81 -22.18
CA GLU A 202 -3.10 10.93 -23.33
C GLU A 202 -2.34 10.99 -24.66
N LEU A 203 -1.22 11.70 -24.71
CA LEU A 203 -0.36 11.76 -25.89
C LEU A 203 0.25 10.39 -26.21
N ASP A 204 0.79 9.70 -25.21
CA ASP A 204 1.41 8.38 -25.39
C ASP A 204 0.38 7.33 -25.82
N THR A 205 -0.81 7.34 -25.21
CA THR A 205 -1.90 6.42 -25.60
C THR A 205 -2.42 6.72 -27.01
N ALA A 206 -2.48 8.00 -27.42
CA ALA A 206 -2.85 8.37 -28.77
C ALA A 206 -1.81 7.91 -29.80
N LEU A 207 -0.51 8.04 -29.50
CA LEU A 207 0.58 7.54 -30.34
C LEU A 207 0.49 6.02 -30.52
N LEU A 208 0.37 5.27 -29.42
CA LEU A 208 0.23 3.81 -29.48
C LEU A 208 -1.03 3.39 -30.27
N ARG A 209 -2.15 4.12 -30.12
CA ARG A 209 -3.35 3.85 -30.93
C ARG A 209 -3.12 4.12 -32.41
N ALA A 210 -2.44 5.22 -32.75
CA ALA A 210 -2.12 5.54 -34.15
C ALA A 210 -1.20 4.48 -34.78
N GLU A 211 -0.19 4.02 -34.04
CA GLU A 211 0.69 2.93 -34.48
C GLU A 211 -0.08 1.62 -34.68
N ASN A 212 -0.94 1.24 -33.73
CA ASN A 212 -1.78 0.04 -33.84
C ASN A 212 -2.73 0.11 -35.04
N VAL A 213 -3.33 1.28 -35.29
CA VAL A 213 -4.20 1.51 -36.47
C VAL A 213 -3.41 1.43 -37.76
N ALA A 214 -2.21 2.02 -37.82
CA ALA A 214 -1.34 1.96 -38.98
C ALA A 214 -0.92 0.51 -39.29
N GLN A 215 -0.55 -0.27 -38.27
CA GLN A 215 -0.24 -1.69 -38.42
C GLN A 215 -1.47 -2.49 -38.89
N ALA A 216 -2.65 -2.22 -38.33
CA ALA A 216 -3.90 -2.86 -38.72
C ALA A 216 -4.31 -2.53 -40.17
N ALA A 217 -3.95 -1.35 -40.70
CA ALA A 217 -4.21 -0.96 -42.09
C ALA A 217 -3.26 -1.61 -43.11
N ILE A 218 -2.04 -1.98 -42.70
CA ILE A 218 -1.07 -2.68 -43.57
C ILE A 218 -1.52 -4.13 -43.85
N ILE A 219 -2.14 -4.79 -42.86
CA ILE A 219 -2.60 -6.20 -42.96
C ILE A 219 -3.61 -6.44 -44.11
N PRO A 220 -4.64 -5.61 -44.33
CA PRO A 220 -5.57 -5.75 -45.46
C PRO A 220 -5.04 -5.18 -46.78
N ALA A 221 -4.11 -4.21 -46.77
CA ALA A 221 -3.48 -3.69 -47.99
C ALA A 221 -2.58 -4.73 -48.68
N GLY A 222 -1.96 -5.64 -47.91
CA GLY A 222 -1.32 -6.84 -48.46
C GLY A 222 -2.29 -7.91 -48.99
N GLY A 223 -3.60 -7.74 -48.77
CA GLY A 223 -4.65 -8.69 -49.15
C GLY A 223 -5.40 -8.34 -50.43
N VAL A 224 -5.28 -7.12 -50.97
CA VAL A 224 -6.09 -6.68 -52.11
C VAL A 224 -5.28 -5.81 -53.07
N THR A 225 -4.53 -6.44 -53.97
CA THR A 225 -4.61 -6.26 -55.44
C THR A 225 -3.44 -6.96 -56.15
N CYS A 226 -3.76 -7.44 -57.35
CA CYS A 226 -2.87 -7.89 -58.42
C CYS A 226 -2.34 -9.33 -58.34
N GLY A 227 -3.04 -10.20 -59.09
CA GLY A 227 -2.37 -11.17 -59.95
C GLY A 227 -1.44 -10.48 -60.95
N GLY A 228 -0.34 -9.94 -60.45
CA GLY A 228 0.89 -9.68 -61.21
C GLY A 228 1.84 -10.83 -60.91
N SER A 229 1.93 -11.78 -61.83
CA SER A 229 2.95 -12.82 -61.77
C SER A 229 4.31 -12.15 -62.02
N PHE A 230 5.07 -11.87 -60.96
CA PHE A 230 6.48 -11.56 -61.12
C PHE A 230 7.23 -12.87 -61.33
N ARG A 231 7.35 -13.27 -62.60
CA ARG A 231 8.15 -14.40 -63.04
C ARG A 231 9.61 -13.97 -63.08
N VAL A 232 10.41 -14.46 -62.13
CA VAL A 232 11.87 -14.45 -62.28
C VAL A 232 12.25 -15.83 -62.80
N ASP A 233 12.35 -15.94 -64.12
CA ASP A 233 12.82 -17.16 -64.76
C ASP A 233 14.35 -17.23 -64.62
N PHE A 234 14.84 -18.02 -63.66
CA PHE A 234 16.22 -18.51 -63.71
C PHE A 234 16.25 -19.73 -64.64
N GLY A 235 16.60 -19.48 -65.90
CA GLY A 235 16.92 -20.55 -66.85
C GLY A 235 18.22 -21.22 -66.43
N ILE A 236 18.14 -22.46 -65.93
CA ILE A 236 19.31 -23.33 -65.84
C ILE A 236 19.22 -24.33 -66.98
N SER A 237 20.17 -24.23 -67.90
CA SER A 237 20.30 -25.10 -69.06
C SER A 237 20.59 -26.55 -68.65
N SER A 238 20.02 -27.46 -69.43
CA SER A 238 19.86 -28.90 -69.22
C SER A 238 21.16 -29.73 -69.33
N SER A 239 22.23 -29.42 -68.59
CA SER A 239 23.49 -30.16 -68.78
C SER A 239 24.40 -30.32 -67.55
N THR A 240 23.84 -30.39 -66.34
CA THR A 240 24.63 -30.77 -65.16
C THR A 240 24.05 -31.99 -64.44
N SER A 241 24.93 -32.95 -64.17
CA SER A 241 24.62 -34.23 -63.55
C SER A 241 23.96 -34.07 -62.17
N PRO A 242 23.05 -34.99 -61.77
CA PRO A 242 22.27 -34.88 -60.52
C PRO A 242 23.11 -34.74 -59.24
N SER A 243 24.37 -35.19 -59.27
CA SER A 243 25.31 -35.15 -58.15
C SER A 243 25.90 -33.76 -57.85
N LEU A 244 25.89 -32.84 -58.81
CA LEU A 244 26.37 -31.46 -58.60
C LEU A 244 25.28 -30.56 -58.00
N LEU A 245 24.02 -30.79 -58.36
CA LEU A 245 22.87 -30.07 -57.81
C LEU A 245 22.67 -30.36 -56.30
N THR A 246 22.87 -31.61 -55.88
CA THR A 246 22.78 -31.97 -54.45
C THR A 246 23.90 -31.31 -53.63
N MET A 247 25.11 -31.19 -54.19
CA MET A 247 26.23 -30.51 -53.55
C MET A 247 26.05 -29.00 -53.43
N PHE A 248 25.45 -28.34 -54.45
CA PHE A 248 25.13 -26.91 -54.38
C PHE A 248 24.04 -26.61 -53.36
N VAL A 249 22.99 -27.44 -53.30
CA VAL A 249 21.91 -27.30 -52.31
C VAL A 249 22.44 -27.53 -50.89
N LEU A 250 23.31 -28.52 -50.68
CA LEU A 250 23.93 -28.76 -49.37
C LEU A 250 24.88 -27.63 -48.95
N LYS A 251 25.69 -27.08 -49.87
CA LYS A 251 26.55 -25.92 -49.57
C LYS A 251 25.75 -24.66 -49.28
N PHE A 252 24.64 -24.44 -49.99
CA PHE A 252 23.75 -23.31 -49.76
C PHE A 252 23.03 -23.41 -48.41
N LEU A 253 22.57 -24.60 -48.04
CA LEU A 253 21.97 -24.87 -46.72
C LEU A 253 23.00 -24.76 -45.58
N ALA A 254 24.24 -25.19 -45.80
CA ALA A 254 25.34 -24.99 -44.84
C ALA A 254 25.70 -23.50 -44.67
N LEU A 255 25.66 -22.71 -45.75
CA LEU A 255 25.87 -21.26 -45.70
C LEU A 255 24.78 -20.58 -44.86
N LEU A 256 23.52 -20.97 -45.01
CA LEU A 256 22.38 -20.43 -44.24
C LEU A 256 22.43 -20.80 -42.75
N LEU A 257 22.95 -21.99 -42.41
CA LEU A 257 23.28 -22.37 -41.03
C LEU A 257 24.42 -21.51 -40.47
N SER A 258 25.48 -21.28 -41.25
CA SER A 258 26.64 -20.49 -40.82
C SER A 258 26.33 -19.00 -40.64
N LEU A 259 25.34 -18.48 -41.37
CA LEU A 259 24.82 -17.12 -41.26
C LEU A 259 23.73 -16.99 -40.18
N GLY A 260 23.42 -18.08 -39.44
CA GLY A 260 22.47 -18.07 -38.33
C GLY A 260 21.00 -17.96 -38.72
N VAL A 261 20.66 -18.18 -40.00
CA VAL A 261 19.29 -18.05 -40.51
C VAL A 261 18.44 -19.30 -40.18
N ILE A 262 19.08 -20.45 -39.91
CA ILE A 262 18.41 -21.74 -39.63
C ILE A 262 19.14 -22.42 -38.46
N GLN A 263 18.40 -22.97 -37.49
CA GLN A 263 18.97 -23.43 -36.21
C GLN A 263 19.19 -24.95 -36.10
N TYR A 264 18.53 -25.77 -36.91
CA TYR A 264 18.79 -27.22 -37.03
C TYR A 264 18.22 -27.78 -38.33
N ILE A 265 18.76 -28.92 -38.80
CA ILE A 265 18.27 -29.69 -39.94
C ILE A 265 17.95 -31.11 -39.43
N CYS A 266 16.73 -31.59 -39.63
CA CYS A 266 16.33 -32.96 -39.31
C CYS A 266 16.13 -33.75 -40.60
N ILE A 267 16.83 -34.88 -40.74
CA ILE A 267 16.67 -35.81 -41.88
C ILE A 267 16.13 -37.11 -41.32
N ASP A 268 14.82 -37.33 -41.44
CA ASP A 268 14.20 -38.59 -41.03
C ASP A 268 14.38 -39.66 -42.13
N GLY A 269 15.15 -40.70 -41.81
CA GLY A 269 15.35 -41.84 -42.67
C GLY A 269 14.41 -42.98 -42.34
N LYS A 270 13.50 -43.33 -43.27
CA LYS A 270 12.99 -44.70 -43.40
C LYS A 270 12.77 -45.05 -44.86
N TRP A 271 13.53 -46.04 -45.32
CA TRP A 271 13.49 -46.61 -46.65
C TRP A 271 12.24 -47.48 -46.84
N ARG A 272 11.29 -46.98 -47.63
CA ARG A 272 10.61 -47.71 -48.72
C ARG A 272 9.66 -46.76 -49.46
N ASP A 273 9.91 -46.63 -50.75
CA ASP A 273 9.05 -46.13 -51.82
C ASP A 273 8.08 -44.99 -51.44
N HIS A 274 8.56 -43.74 -51.46
CA HIS A 274 7.88 -42.44 -51.74
C HIS A 274 8.74 -41.25 -51.22
N PRO A 275 8.60 -40.01 -51.75
CA PRO A 275 9.66 -38.99 -51.75
C PRO A 275 9.93 -38.30 -50.40
N VAL A 276 11.17 -37.85 -50.22
CA VAL A 276 11.70 -37.16 -49.03
C VAL A 276 11.12 -35.75 -48.92
N ALA A 277 10.49 -35.44 -47.78
CA ALA A 277 10.06 -34.09 -47.43
C ALA A 277 11.11 -33.42 -46.53
N VAL A 278 11.62 -32.25 -46.93
CA VAL A 278 12.50 -31.42 -46.09
C VAL A 278 11.69 -30.21 -45.64
N VAL A 279 11.53 -30.04 -44.32
CA VAL A 279 10.80 -28.92 -43.72
C VAL A 279 11.83 -27.96 -43.10
N PHE A 280 11.79 -26.69 -43.51
CA PHE A 280 12.60 -25.63 -42.91
C PHE A 280 11.74 -24.78 -41.97
N GLY A 281 12.19 -24.57 -40.74
CA GLY A 281 11.64 -23.57 -39.83
C GLY A 281 12.58 -22.37 -39.79
N VAL A 282 12.08 -21.18 -40.16
CA VAL A 282 12.79 -19.92 -39.97
C VAL A 282 12.06 -19.15 -38.88
N HIS A 283 12.74 -18.87 -37.76
CA HIS A 283 12.21 -17.97 -36.73
C HIS A 283 12.36 -16.53 -37.22
N GLY A 284 11.24 -15.88 -37.52
CA GLY A 284 11.24 -14.45 -37.86
C GLY A 284 11.47 -13.59 -36.61
N LEU A 285 12.39 -12.63 -36.69
CA LEU A 285 12.78 -11.68 -35.63
C LEU A 285 11.66 -10.70 -35.16
N VAL A 286 10.40 -10.90 -35.54
CA VAL A 286 9.31 -9.93 -35.26
C VAL A 286 8.11 -10.56 -34.53
N ASN A 287 7.96 -11.89 -34.45
CA ASN A 287 6.95 -12.53 -33.59
C ASN A 287 7.27 -14.02 -33.34
N PRO A 288 7.26 -14.52 -32.08
CA PRO A 288 7.67 -15.90 -31.76
C PRO A 288 6.66 -17.00 -32.16
N ASN A 289 5.55 -16.67 -32.81
CA ASN A 289 4.41 -17.58 -33.05
C ASN A 289 4.06 -17.86 -34.52
N GLU A 290 4.87 -17.42 -35.49
CA GLU A 290 4.62 -17.68 -36.92
C GLU A 290 5.76 -18.50 -37.55
N TYR A 291 5.40 -19.56 -38.30
CA TYR A 291 6.31 -20.41 -39.06
C TYR A 291 5.86 -20.50 -40.52
N PHE A 292 6.81 -20.47 -41.45
CA PHE A 292 6.58 -20.72 -42.87
C PHE A 292 7.10 -22.11 -43.24
N ALA A 293 6.26 -22.94 -43.88
CA ALA A 293 6.66 -24.23 -44.42
C ALA A 293 6.44 -24.26 -45.94
N ALA A 294 7.44 -24.74 -46.69
CA ALA A 294 7.35 -24.98 -48.13
C ALA A 294 7.69 -26.44 -48.43
N CYS A 295 6.95 -27.06 -49.34
CA CYS A 295 7.14 -28.44 -49.77
C CYS A 295 7.53 -28.44 -51.26
N LEU A 296 8.72 -28.93 -51.60
CA LEU A 296 9.18 -29.06 -52.99
C LEU A 296 9.09 -30.53 -53.41
N TYR A 297 8.41 -30.78 -54.53
CA TYR A 297 8.34 -32.10 -55.16
C TYR A 297 9.18 -32.11 -56.43
N THR A 298 9.93 -33.19 -56.66
CA THR A 298 10.48 -33.53 -57.97
C THR A 298 9.77 -34.77 -58.48
N SER A 299 8.86 -34.61 -59.45
CA SER A 299 8.39 -35.74 -60.24
C SER A 299 9.36 -35.97 -61.39
N GLY A 300 9.85 -37.20 -61.54
CA GLY A 300 10.56 -37.62 -62.75
C GLY A 300 9.65 -37.41 -63.95
N TRP A 301 10.23 -36.83 -65.01
CA TRP A 301 9.59 -36.37 -66.26
C TRP A 301 9.05 -34.93 -66.21
N GLY A 302 9.91 -34.03 -66.68
CA GLY A 302 9.61 -32.77 -67.37
C GLY A 302 8.40 -31.97 -66.88
N GLY A 303 8.62 -31.06 -65.92
CA GLY A 303 7.72 -29.94 -65.63
C GLY A 303 7.40 -29.79 -64.15
N MET A 304 7.99 -28.78 -63.50
CA MET A 304 7.60 -28.34 -62.16
C MET A 304 6.28 -27.58 -62.24
N PHE A 305 5.17 -28.20 -61.83
CA PHE A 305 3.90 -27.52 -61.58
C PHE A 305 3.75 -27.25 -60.08
N CYS A 306 3.80 -25.98 -59.68
CA CYS A 306 3.48 -25.58 -58.31
C CYS A 306 1.98 -25.31 -58.19
N ARG A 307 1.21 -26.26 -57.62
CA ARG A 307 -0.18 -26.01 -57.21
C ARG A 307 -0.20 -25.44 -55.78
N ARG A 308 -0.45 -24.13 -55.71
CA ARG A 308 -1.06 -23.37 -54.60
C ARG A 308 -0.33 -23.34 -53.24
N TRP A 309 0.11 -22.15 -52.84
CA TRP A 309 0.62 -21.84 -51.51
C TRP A 309 -0.52 -21.83 -50.48
N LYS A 310 -0.30 -22.42 -49.30
CA LYS A 310 -1.20 -22.29 -48.15
C LYS A 310 -0.40 -21.68 -46.99
N VAL A 311 -0.78 -20.47 -46.59
CA VAL A 311 -0.37 -19.89 -45.30
C VAL A 311 -1.24 -20.55 -44.23
N VAL A 312 -0.61 -21.28 -43.31
CA VAL A 312 -1.31 -21.91 -42.18
C VAL A 312 -1.15 -20.97 -40.98
N LYS A 313 -2.17 -20.16 -40.72
CA LYS A 313 -2.33 -19.54 -39.40
C LYS A 313 -2.91 -20.57 -38.45
N LYS A 314 -2.50 -20.54 -37.18
CA LYS A 314 -3.02 -21.41 -36.13
C LYS A 314 -4.49 -21.05 -35.84
N THR A 315 -5.39 -21.56 -36.67
CA THR A 315 -6.76 -21.84 -36.28
C THR A 315 -6.88 -23.35 -36.12
N SER A 316 -7.46 -23.73 -34.99
CA SER A 316 -7.79 -25.08 -34.58
C SER A 316 -8.31 -25.97 -35.72
N GLY A 317 -7.64 -27.10 -35.93
CA GLY A 317 -8.22 -28.34 -36.43
C GLY A 317 -8.17 -28.59 -37.94
N ILE A 318 -7.14 -29.30 -38.41
CA ILE A 318 -7.34 -30.40 -39.36
C ILE A 318 -6.58 -31.61 -38.83
N SER A 319 -7.35 -32.63 -38.50
CA SER A 319 -6.94 -33.95 -38.05
C SER A 319 -5.98 -34.60 -39.04
N CYS A 320 -4.91 -35.20 -38.53
CA CYS A 320 -4.48 -36.53 -38.96
C CYS A 320 -3.71 -37.17 -37.81
N CYS A 321 -4.34 -38.20 -37.24
CA CYS A 321 -3.78 -39.32 -36.51
C CYS A 321 -2.38 -39.10 -35.90
N TRP A 322 -2.30 -38.73 -34.63
CA TRP A 322 -1.30 -39.21 -33.67
C TRP A 322 -1.77 -38.77 -32.29
N LYS A 323 -2.40 -39.70 -31.57
CA LYS A 323 -3.00 -39.48 -30.26
C LYS A 323 -1.95 -39.86 -29.20
N SER A 324 -1.06 -38.94 -28.84
CA SER A 324 -0.20 -39.08 -27.64
C SER A 324 -0.74 -38.20 -26.51
N LYS A 325 -1.65 -38.83 -25.78
CA LYS A 325 -2.02 -38.66 -24.36
C LYS A 325 -1.07 -37.72 -23.57
N ILE A 326 -1.46 -36.45 -23.44
CA ILE A 326 -1.05 -35.56 -22.34
C ILE A 326 -2.33 -34.85 -21.87
N ASP A 327 -2.91 -35.50 -20.86
CA ASP A 327 -3.92 -35.14 -19.86
C ASP A 327 -4.78 -33.88 -20.04
N GLU A 328 -6.00 -34.15 -20.52
CA GLU A 328 -7.18 -33.27 -20.59
C GLU A 328 -7.82 -33.01 -19.20
N LYS A 329 -7.26 -33.58 -18.12
CA LYS A 329 -7.77 -33.44 -16.74
C LYS A 329 -7.59 -32.04 -16.16
N THR A 330 -6.55 -31.30 -16.54
CA THR A 330 -6.22 -29.99 -15.96
C THR A 330 -7.15 -28.85 -16.41
N LEU A 331 -7.89 -29.02 -17.51
CA LEU A 331 -8.83 -28.01 -18.02
C LEU A 331 -10.28 -28.23 -17.56
N GLU A 332 -10.69 -29.47 -17.30
CA GLU A 332 -11.98 -29.79 -16.68
C GLU A 332 -11.98 -29.49 -15.17
N GLU A 333 -10.86 -29.68 -14.47
CA GLU A 333 -10.71 -29.27 -13.07
C GLU A 333 -10.81 -27.74 -12.89
N LEU A 334 -10.34 -26.94 -13.85
CA LEU A 334 -10.47 -25.47 -13.81
C LEU A 334 -11.89 -24.95 -14.08
N HIS A 335 -12.71 -25.70 -14.84
CA HIS A 335 -14.09 -25.32 -15.13
C HIS A 335 -15.09 -25.80 -14.06
N HIS A 336 -14.79 -26.89 -13.35
CA HIS A 336 -15.63 -27.34 -12.23
C HIS A 336 -15.50 -26.46 -10.97
N HIS A 337 -14.38 -25.75 -10.79
CA HIS A 337 -14.19 -24.84 -9.66
C HIS A 337 -14.97 -23.51 -9.74
N ARG A 338 -15.63 -23.19 -10.87
CA ARG A 338 -16.35 -21.91 -11.07
C ARG A 338 -17.88 -21.97 -10.90
N HIS A 339 -18.43 -23.09 -10.43
CA HIS A 339 -19.84 -23.19 -10.01
C HIS A 339 -20.06 -22.83 -8.52
N GLN A 340 -19.15 -22.07 -7.91
CA GLN A 340 -19.39 -21.43 -6.63
C GLN A 340 -20.50 -20.37 -6.77
N LYS A 341 -21.73 -20.83 -6.50
CA LYS A 341 -22.95 -20.10 -6.11
C LYS A 341 -23.13 -18.69 -6.69
N LYS A 342 -23.51 -18.62 -7.97
CA LYS A 342 -24.14 -17.40 -8.52
C LYS A 342 -25.53 -17.23 -7.90
N THR A 343 -25.87 -16.02 -7.49
CA THR A 343 -27.20 -15.70 -6.97
C THR A 343 -28.27 -15.83 -8.07
N HIS A 344 -29.53 -16.04 -7.72
CA HIS A 344 -30.62 -16.14 -8.71
C HIS A 344 -30.79 -14.82 -9.51
N TYR A 345 -30.42 -13.69 -8.92
CA TYR A 345 -30.38 -12.37 -9.56
C TYR A 345 -29.28 -12.28 -10.63
N GLU A 346 -28.07 -12.72 -10.30
CA GLU A 346 -26.94 -12.79 -11.23
C GLU A 346 -27.20 -13.77 -12.38
N LEU A 347 -27.89 -14.89 -12.11
CA LEU A 347 -28.24 -15.87 -13.13
C LEU A 347 -29.19 -15.29 -14.19
N LEU A 348 -30.15 -14.45 -13.77
CA LEU A 348 -31.09 -13.77 -14.65
C LEU A 348 -30.53 -12.45 -15.23
N GLY A 349 -29.41 -11.94 -14.71
CA GLY A 349 -28.81 -10.68 -15.13
C GLY A 349 -29.66 -9.46 -14.75
N VAL A 350 -30.36 -9.52 -13.62
CA VAL A 350 -31.27 -8.47 -13.12
C VAL A 350 -30.86 -8.00 -11.73
N SER A 351 -31.20 -6.77 -11.38
CA SER A 351 -30.88 -6.18 -10.07
C SER A 351 -31.79 -6.75 -8.96
N TYR A 352 -31.35 -6.65 -7.70
CA TYR A 352 -32.14 -7.01 -6.52
C TYR A 352 -33.43 -6.19 -6.41
N ASP A 353 -33.44 -4.96 -6.93
CA ASP A 353 -34.60 -4.06 -6.96
C ASP A 353 -35.51 -4.26 -8.18
N SER A 354 -35.20 -5.23 -9.04
CA SER A 354 -35.96 -5.42 -10.28
C SER A 354 -37.41 -5.80 -9.99
N THR A 355 -38.31 -5.14 -10.75
CA THR A 355 -39.76 -5.40 -10.68
C THR A 355 -40.08 -6.77 -11.26
N SER A 356 -41.20 -7.38 -10.86
CA SER A 356 -41.61 -8.69 -11.37
C SER A 356 -41.77 -8.72 -12.89
N GLN A 357 -42.07 -7.58 -13.52
CA GLN A 357 -42.11 -7.43 -14.98
C GLN A 357 -40.72 -7.57 -15.60
N GLN A 358 -39.71 -6.88 -15.05
CA GLN A 358 -38.33 -6.97 -15.53
C GLN A 358 -37.75 -8.38 -15.38
N ILE A 359 -38.05 -9.05 -14.26
CA ILE A 359 -37.64 -10.45 -14.01
C ILE A 359 -38.26 -11.39 -15.05
N LYS A 360 -39.54 -11.19 -15.38
CA LYS A 360 -40.26 -11.98 -16.39
C LYS A 360 -39.71 -11.76 -17.80
N ASP A 361 -39.35 -10.53 -18.14
CA ASP A 361 -38.80 -10.20 -19.46
C ASP A 361 -37.36 -10.71 -19.62
N ALA A 362 -36.53 -10.60 -18.59
CA ALA A 362 -35.19 -11.17 -18.57
C ALA A 362 -35.21 -12.71 -18.70
N TYR A 363 -36.09 -13.37 -17.94
CA TYR A 363 -36.30 -14.81 -18.05
C TYR A 363 -36.73 -15.23 -19.46
N ARG A 364 -37.71 -14.53 -20.07
CA ARG A 364 -38.15 -14.81 -21.44
C ARG A 364 -37.02 -14.63 -22.46
N LYS A 365 -36.16 -13.63 -22.27
CA LYS A 365 -35.00 -13.37 -23.15
C LYS A 365 -33.98 -14.50 -23.04
N LEU A 366 -33.65 -14.95 -21.83
CA LEU A 366 -32.70 -16.03 -21.59
C LEU A 366 -33.26 -17.39 -22.06
N GLN A 367 -34.54 -17.66 -21.79
CA GLN A 367 -35.18 -18.92 -22.20
C GLN A 367 -35.18 -19.09 -23.72
N LYS A 368 -35.36 -18.02 -24.49
CA LYS A 368 -35.28 -18.06 -25.96
C LYS A 368 -33.87 -18.39 -26.47
N MET A 369 -32.83 -17.99 -25.75
CA MET A 369 -31.44 -18.22 -26.15
C MET A 369 -30.95 -19.63 -25.77
N TYR A 370 -31.41 -20.13 -24.62
CA TYR A 370 -30.89 -21.37 -24.03
C TYR A 370 -31.86 -22.55 -24.07
N HIS A 371 -33.03 -22.42 -24.72
CA HIS A 371 -33.97 -23.53 -24.89
C HIS A 371 -33.27 -24.76 -25.49
N PRO A 372 -33.57 -25.99 -25.03
CA PRO A 372 -32.96 -27.21 -25.58
C PRO A 372 -33.17 -27.36 -27.09
N ASP A 373 -34.26 -26.79 -27.64
CA ASP A 373 -34.51 -26.78 -29.09
C ASP A 373 -33.55 -25.88 -29.88
N VAL A 374 -32.91 -24.89 -29.23
CA VAL A 374 -31.98 -23.93 -29.85
C VAL A 374 -30.52 -24.25 -29.51
N ALA A 375 -30.24 -24.58 -28.25
CA ALA A 375 -28.89 -24.81 -27.73
C ALA A 375 -28.50 -26.29 -27.61
N GLY A 376 -29.41 -27.22 -27.95
CA GLY A 376 -29.17 -28.66 -27.86
C GLY A 376 -29.09 -29.17 -26.40
N PRO A 377 -28.51 -30.36 -26.17
CA PRO A 377 -28.51 -31.00 -24.84
C PRO A 377 -27.77 -30.19 -23.77
N LYS A 378 -26.82 -29.33 -24.15
CA LYS A 378 -26.09 -28.43 -23.24
C LYS A 378 -26.95 -27.28 -22.70
N GLY A 379 -28.04 -26.94 -23.38
CA GLY A 379 -28.99 -25.92 -22.92
C GLY A 379 -29.93 -26.43 -21.83
N HIS A 380 -30.13 -27.75 -21.73
CA HIS A 380 -31.07 -28.35 -20.79
C HIS A 380 -30.74 -27.98 -19.33
N ASP A 381 -29.50 -28.17 -18.91
CA ASP A 381 -29.06 -27.89 -17.54
C ASP A 381 -29.18 -26.40 -17.19
N TYR A 382 -28.87 -25.51 -18.14
CA TYR A 382 -28.99 -24.07 -17.94
C TYR A 382 -30.47 -23.65 -17.82
N THR A 383 -31.37 -24.25 -18.60
CA THR A 383 -32.81 -23.96 -18.50
C THR A 383 -33.42 -24.44 -17.19
N LEU A 384 -32.93 -25.55 -16.62
CA LEU A 384 -33.36 -26.01 -15.29
C LEU A 384 -33.03 -24.96 -14.21
N LEU A 385 -31.81 -24.42 -14.24
CA LEU A 385 -31.38 -23.36 -13.32
C LEU A 385 -32.18 -22.07 -13.49
N LEU A 386 -32.48 -21.68 -14.74
CA LEU A 386 -33.33 -20.51 -15.03
C LEU A 386 -34.75 -20.70 -14.49
N ASN A 387 -35.32 -21.90 -14.62
CA ASN A 387 -36.64 -22.23 -14.10
C ASN A 387 -36.69 -22.16 -12.58
N GLU A 388 -35.65 -22.63 -11.89
CA GLU A 388 -35.53 -22.53 -10.43
C GLU A 388 -35.42 -21.07 -9.96
N ALA A 389 -34.53 -20.29 -10.56
CA ALA A 389 -34.40 -18.87 -10.25
C ALA A 389 -35.70 -18.10 -10.51
N TYR A 390 -36.39 -18.40 -11.61
CA TYR A 390 -37.68 -17.79 -11.92
C TYR A 390 -38.73 -18.16 -10.86
N LYS A 391 -38.84 -19.44 -10.46
CA LYS A 391 -39.80 -19.87 -9.42
C LYS A 391 -39.60 -19.14 -8.10
N VAL A 392 -38.35 -19.02 -7.65
CA VAL A 392 -38.01 -18.36 -6.37
C VAL A 392 -38.31 -16.86 -6.45
N LEU A 393 -37.87 -16.18 -7.51
CA LEU A 393 -37.97 -14.72 -7.63
C LEU A 393 -39.36 -14.19 -8.03
N MET A 394 -40.21 -15.02 -8.65
CA MET A 394 -41.56 -14.59 -9.04
C MET A 394 -42.51 -14.49 -7.83
N SER A 395 -42.41 -15.43 -6.90
CA SER A 395 -43.27 -15.42 -5.72
C SER A 395 -42.73 -14.43 -4.68
N GLN A 396 -43.60 -13.55 -4.19
CA GLN A 396 -43.17 -12.52 -3.26
C GLN A 396 -42.71 -13.10 -1.91
N GLU A 397 -43.26 -14.24 -1.52
CA GLU A 397 -42.89 -14.97 -0.30
C GLU A 397 -41.55 -15.69 -0.43
N LEU A 398 -41.34 -16.49 -1.49
CA LEU A 398 -40.05 -17.18 -1.67
C LEU A 398 -38.93 -16.21 -2.02
N ARG A 399 -39.22 -15.10 -2.70
CA ARG A 399 -38.24 -14.04 -2.95
C ARG A 399 -37.76 -13.44 -1.63
N LYS A 400 -38.69 -13.08 -0.73
CA LYS A 400 -38.33 -12.58 0.60
C LYS A 400 -37.54 -13.60 1.41
N GLU A 401 -37.94 -14.87 1.40
CA GLU A 401 -37.24 -15.92 2.11
C GLU A 401 -35.84 -16.16 1.53
N TYR A 402 -35.72 -16.13 0.21
CA TYR A 402 -34.45 -16.25 -0.51
C TYR A 402 -33.53 -15.06 -0.21
N ASP A 403 -34.04 -13.84 -0.25
CA ASP A 403 -33.30 -12.62 0.10
C ASP A 403 -32.78 -12.74 1.53
N VAL A 404 -33.63 -13.13 2.49
CA VAL A 404 -33.24 -13.39 3.88
C VAL A 404 -32.21 -14.54 4.00
N SER A 405 -32.28 -15.56 3.13
CA SER A 405 -31.34 -16.69 3.11
C SER A 405 -29.94 -16.28 2.62
N ILE A 406 -29.87 -15.35 1.65
CA ILE A 406 -28.61 -14.73 1.20
C ILE A 406 -27.97 -13.98 2.37
N PHE A 407 -28.76 -13.23 3.15
CA PHE A 407 -28.28 -12.54 4.36
C PHE A 407 -27.89 -13.49 5.52
N ARG A 408 -28.42 -14.72 5.56
CA ARG A 408 -28.10 -15.72 6.60
C ARG A 408 -26.81 -16.49 6.33
N HIS A 409 -26.44 -16.72 5.07
CA HIS A 409 -25.24 -17.49 4.71
C HIS A 409 -23.93 -16.67 4.66
N GLY A 410 -23.99 -15.35 4.86
CA GLY A 410 -22.83 -14.50 5.12
C GLY A 410 -22.40 -14.41 6.60
N LYS A 411 -23.00 -15.18 7.52
CA LYS A 411 -22.75 -15.08 8.97
C LYS A 411 -21.83 -16.19 9.49
N TRP A 412 -20.55 -15.86 9.73
CA TRP A 412 -19.76 -16.50 10.79
C TRP A 412 -19.74 -15.57 12.01
N TYR A 413 -20.47 -16.00 13.06
CA TYR A 413 -20.49 -15.59 14.47
C TYR A 413 -20.89 -14.16 14.89
N GLY A 414 -22.20 -14.00 15.13
CA GLY A 414 -22.77 -13.59 16.42
C GLY A 414 -22.18 -12.39 17.18
N ARG A 415 -22.57 -11.17 16.79
CA ARG A 415 -22.62 -9.96 17.62
C ARG A 415 -23.56 -8.94 16.98
N ASP A 416 -24.19 -8.08 17.77
CA ASP A 416 -25.29 -7.18 17.40
C ASP A 416 -25.25 -6.61 15.97
N SER A 417 -26.34 -6.80 15.24
CA SER A 417 -26.57 -6.42 13.83
C SER A 417 -26.56 -4.90 13.56
N SER A 418 -26.17 -4.08 14.54
CA SER A 418 -26.11 -2.61 14.46
C SER A 418 -24.69 -2.08 14.18
N SER A 419 -23.70 -2.96 14.01
CA SER A 419 -22.28 -2.60 13.94
C SER A 419 -21.69 -2.47 12.53
N PHE A 420 -22.41 -2.92 11.49
CA PHE A 420 -21.95 -2.87 10.09
C PHE A 420 -22.76 -1.84 9.31
N SER A 421 -22.13 -1.16 8.35
CA SER A 421 -22.83 -0.19 7.50
C SER A 421 -23.70 -0.90 6.46
N SER A 422 -24.95 -0.44 6.32
CA SER A 422 -25.83 -0.89 5.24
C SER A 422 -25.52 -0.16 3.95
N TRP A 423 -25.88 -0.74 2.81
CA TRP A 423 -25.53 -0.18 1.52
C TRP A 423 -26.74 0.36 0.79
N ASN A 424 -26.63 1.56 0.20
CA ASN A 424 -27.71 2.16 -0.58
C ASN A 424 -27.24 2.38 -2.03
N GLY A 425 -27.89 1.69 -2.97
CA GLY A 425 -27.62 1.82 -4.40
C GLY A 425 -26.73 0.74 -5.03
N PRO A 426 -26.29 0.94 -6.29
CA PRO A 426 -25.56 -0.05 -7.08
C PRO A 426 -24.13 -0.27 -6.59
N LEU A 427 -23.57 -1.46 -6.88
CA LEU A 427 -22.22 -1.79 -6.41
C LEU A 427 -21.09 -0.90 -6.92
N ARG A 428 -20.48 -0.13 -6.00
CA ARG A 428 -19.31 0.73 -6.20
C ARG A 428 -18.07 0.10 -5.58
N PRO A 429 -16.90 0.22 -6.24
CA PRO A 429 -15.66 -0.38 -5.76
C PRO A 429 -15.13 0.28 -4.47
N GLU A 430 -15.54 1.53 -4.21
CA GLU A 430 -15.12 2.31 -3.05
C GLU A 430 -16.27 2.43 -2.04
N ALA A 431 -15.91 2.43 -0.76
CA ALA A 431 -16.80 2.59 0.38
C ALA A 431 -16.21 3.58 1.38
N LEU A 432 -17.06 4.19 2.20
CA LEU A 432 -16.67 5.10 3.26
C LEU A 432 -16.41 4.34 4.56
N PHE A 433 -15.32 4.67 5.22
CA PHE A 433 -14.99 4.14 6.54
C PHE A 433 -14.59 5.29 7.48
N VAL A 434 -15.04 5.22 8.74
CA VAL A 434 -14.67 6.19 9.78
C VAL A 434 -13.81 5.49 10.83
N ASP A 435 -12.58 5.96 11.03
CA ASP A 435 -11.71 5.50 12.10
C ASP A 435 -12.22 6.03 13.45
N GLN A 436 -12.90 5.16 14.20
CA GLN A 436 -13.43 5.46 15.53
C GLN A 436 -12.33 5.74 16.57
N ASN A 437 -11.07 5.35 16.35
CA ASN A 437 -9.98 5.63 17.29
C ASN A 437 -9.43 7.05 17.09
N HIS A 438 -9.47 7.59 15.87
CA HIS A 438 -9.03 8.96 15.56
C HIS A 438 -10.17 9.98 15.62
N CYS A 439 -11.44 9.55 15.55
CA CYS A 439 -12.57 10.47 15.57
C CYS A 439 -12.71 11.17 16.93
N ILE A 440 -12.66 12.51 16.92
CA ILE A 440 -12.87 13.34 18.13
C ILE A 440 -14.34 13.75 18.34
N GLY A 441 -15.26 13.30 17.47
CA GLY A 441 -16.68 13.59 17.62
C GLY A 441 -17.11 15.02 17.32
N CYS A 442 -16.45 15.71 16.39
CA CYS A 442 -16.78 17.09 15.99
C CYS A 442 -18.19 17.28 15.37
N ARG A 443 -18.85 16.18 14.95
CA ARG A 443 -20.21 16.13 14.36
C ARG A 443 -20.38 16.77 12.98
N GLU A 444 -19.33 17.33 12.39
CA GLU A 444 -19.38 18.00 11.09
C GLU A 444 -19.89 17.08 9.95
N CYS A 445 -19.42 15.83 9.94
CA CYS A 445 -19.88 14.83 8.96
C CYS A 445 -21.38 14.50 9.08
N VAL A 446 -21.92 14.50 10.29
CA VAL A 446 -23.36 14.28 10.52
C VAL A 446 -24.17 15.54 10.23
N HIS A 447 -23.57 16.72 10.35
CA HIS A 447 -24.22 17.99 10.01
C HIS A 447 -24.48 18.10 8.49
N TYR A 448 -23.50 17.72 7.67
CA TYR A 448 -23.62 17.79 6.21
C TYR A 448 -24.28 16.55 5.59
N ALA A 449 -23.99 15.34 6.06
CA ALA A 449 -24.50 14.09 5.48
C ALA A 449 -25.07 13.15 6.58
N ASN A 450 -26.26 13.48 7.08
CA ASN A 450 -26.90 12.81 8.20
C ASN A 450 -27.52 11.44 7.88
N ASN A 451 -27.78 11.12 6.60
CA ASN A 451 -28.27 9.81 6.20
C ASN A 451 -27.11 8.82 6.07
N THR A 452 -25.93 9.31 5.70
CA THR A 452 -24.69 8.54 5.55
C THR A 452 -24.00 8.31 6.90
N PHE A 453 -23.79 9.38 7.67
CA PHE A 453 -23.08 9.35 8.95
C PHE A 453 -24.03 9.45 10.14
N THR A 454 -23.71 8.74 11.21
CA THR A 454 -24.43 8.83 12.48
C THR A 454 -23.44 8.92 13.65
N MET A 455 -23.82 9.64 14.70
CA MET A 455 -23.02 9.70 15.93
C MET A 455 -23.36 8.51 16.83
N ASP A 456 -22.33 7.82 17.32
CA ASP A 456 -22.45 6.87 18.41
C ASP A 456 -22.34 7.65 19.74
N GLU A 457 -23.49 7.92 20.37
CA GLU A 457 -23.56 8.70 21.60
C GLU A 457 -22.78 8.07 22.75
N THR A 458 -22.63 6.73 22.75
CA THR A 458 -21.90 6.02 23.81
C THR A 458 -20.38 6.23 23.74
N LYS A 459 -19.86 6.44 22.54
CA LYS A 459 -18.42 6.59 22.28
C LYS A 459 -18.01 8.02 21.94
N GLY A 460 -18.97 8.90 21.69
CA GLY A 460 -18.72 10.24 21.18
C GLY A 460 -18.05 10.26 19.80
N CYS A 461 -18.17 9.20 19.01
CA CYS A 461 -17.49 9.05 17.71
C CYS A 461 -18.52 8.96 16.57
N ALA A 462 -18.14 9.42 15.38
CA ALA A 462 -18.95 9.21 14.18
C ALA A 462 -18.76 7.79 13.62
N ARG A 463 -19.79 7.26 12.98
CA ARG A 463 -19.73 6.00 12.21
C ARG A 463 -20.57 6.12 10.94
N VAL A 464 -20.26 5.30 9.93
CA VAL A 464 -21.09 5.18 8.73
C VAL A 464 -22.25 4.25 9.02
N LYS A 465 -23.48 4.71 8.80
CA LYS A 465 -24.70 3.89 8.93
C LYS A 465 -25.11 3.33 7.59
N VAL A 466 -25.17 4.21 6.58
CA VAL A 466 -25.58 3.88 5.22
C VAL A 466 -24.50 4.36 4.27
N GLN A 467 -23.95 3.49 3.45
CA GLN A 467 -23.02 3.89 2.40
C GLN A 467 -23.80 4.61 1.30
N TYR A 468 -23.33 5.80 0.92
CA TYR A 468 -23.97 6.66 -0.08
C TYR A 468 -25.45 6.97 0.22
N GLY A 469 -25.75 7.31 1.47
CA GLY A 469 -27.08 7.73 1.88
C GLY A 469 -27.49 9.12 1.39
N ASP A 470 -26.51 10.00 1.20
CA ASP A 470 -26.66 11.39 0.76
C ASP A 470 -26.01 11.62 -0.62
N ASP A 471 -26.20 12.82 -1.17
CA ASP A 471 -25.56 13.23 -2.41
C ASP A 471 -24.03 13.24 -2.28
N LEU A 472 -23.34 12.87 -3.36
CA LEU A 472 -21.87 12.78 -3.37
C LEU A 472 -21.19 14.10 -2.99
N MET A 473 -21.84 15.24 -3.27
CA MET A 473 -21.30 16.55 -2.92
C MET A 473 -21.29 16.78 -1.40
N ASP A 474 -22.36 16.41 -0.71
CA ASP A 474 -22.49 16.55 0.75
C ASP A 474 -21.58 15.57 1.49
N ILE A 475 -21.43 14.37 0.96
CA ILE A 475 -20.45 13.39 1.44
C ILE A 475 -19.03 13.94 1.29
N GLN A 476 -18.69 14.53 0.14
CA GLN A 476 -17.37 15.10 -0.08
C GLN A 476 -17.09 16.28 0.86
N VAL A 477 -18.07 17.17 1.05
CA VAL A 477 -17.97 18.26 2.03
C VAL A 477 -17.77 17.70 3.44
N SER A 478 -18.45 16.61 3.80
CA SER A 478 -18.29 15.93 5.10
C SER A 478 -16.88 15.38 5.31
N VAL A 479 -16.28 14.79 4.26
CA VAL A 479 -14.90 14.28 4.28
C VAL A 479 -13.90 15.44 4.43
N ASP A 480 -14.07 16.49 3.63
CA ASP A 480 -13.15 17.63 3.59
C ASP A 480 -13.23 18.52 4.84
N SER A 481 -14.39 18.54 5.51
CA SER A 481 -14.61 19.34 6.72
C SER A 481 -14.13 18.65 8.01
N CYS A 482 -13.61 17.42 7.91
CA CYS A 482 -13.13 16.68 9.08
C CYS A 482 -11.82 17.28 9.63
N PRO A 483 -11.77 17.80 10.88
CA PRO A 483 -10.58 18.45 11.43
C PRO A 483 -9.40 17.50 11.70
N VAL A 484 -9.70 16.20 11.87
CA VAL A 484 -8.72 15.15 12.21
C VAL A 484 -8.54 14.13 11.08
N ASN A 485 -9.21 14.31 9.94
CA ASN A 485 -9.20 13.39 8.79
C ASN A 485 -9.47 11.92 9.17
N CYS A 486 -10.47 11.67 10.02
CA CYS A 486 -10.83 10.31 10.45
C CYS A 486 -11.73 9.55 9.46
N ILE A 487 -12.03 10.12 8.28
CA ILE A 487 -12.90 9.53 7.27
C ILE A 487 -12.04 9.11 6.08
N HIS A 488 -12.16 7.86 5.64
CA HIS A 488 -11.33 7.25 4.61
C HIS A 488 -12.19 6.59 3.53
N TRP A 489 -11.75 6.71 2.29
CA TRP A 489 -12.23 5.89 1.18
C TRP A 489 -11.46 4.58 1.15
N VAL A 490 -12.18 3.46 1.12
CA VAL A 490 -11.62 2.11 1.23
C VAL A 490 -12.28 1.21 0.19
N ASN A 491 -11.58 0.21 -0.33
CA ASN A 491 -12.18 -0.79 -1.22
C ASN A 491 -13.28 -1.59 -0.50
N GLU A 492 -14.30 -2.02 -1.25
CA GLU A 492 -15.42 -2.82 -0.73
C GLU A 492 -14.95 -4.07 0.05
N ASP A 493 -13.98 -4.79 -0.49
CA ASP A 493 -13.42 -6.01 0.11
C ASP A 493 -12.77 -5.77 1.48
N GLU A 494 -12.27 -4.56 1.71
CA GLU A 494 -11.56 -4.18 2.93
C GLU A 494 -12.48 -3.65 4.01
N LEU A 495 -13.62 -3.06 3.62
CA LEU A 495 -14.59 -2.47 4.52
C LEU A 495 -15.04 -3.46 5.60
N GLN A 496 -15.36 -4.68 5.20
CA GLN A 496 -15.84 -5.72 6.13
C GLN A 496 -14.80 -6.06 7.20
N ILE A 497 -13.52 -6.14 6.82
CA ILE A 497 -12.41 -6.41 7.74
C ILE A 497 -12.22 -5.24 8.70
N LEU A 498 -12.30 -4.01 8.20
CA LEU A 498 -12.13 -2.80 9.01
C LEU A 498 -13.26 -2.63 10.03
N GLU A 499 -14.52 -2.80 9.61
CA GLU A 499 -15.68 -2.74 10.50
C GLU A 499 -15.62 -3.83 11.59
N TYR A 500 -15.12 -5.02 11.23
CA TYR A 500 -14.89 -6.10 12.19
C TYR A 500 -13.80 -5.77 13.23
N LEU A 501 -12.66 -5.24 12.78
CA LEU A 501 -11.53 -4.91 13.67
C LEU A 501 -11.77 -3.68 14.54
N THR A 502 -12.72 -2.83 14.16
CA THR A 502 -13.15 -1.68 14.98
C THR A 502 -13.92 -2.12 16.24
N GLN A 503 -14.46 -3.33 16.24
CA GLN A 503 -15.13 -3.89 17.40
C GLN A 503 -14.12 -4.30 18.49
N PRO A 504 -14.46 -4.14 19.79
CA PRO A 504 -13.61 -4.63 20.86
C PRO A 504 -13.44 -6.14 20.74
N GLN A 505 -12.18 -6.59 20.65
CA GLN A 505 -11.83 -8.00 20.60
C GLN A 505 -11.37 -8.46 21.99
N PRO A 506 -11.69 -9.71 22.38
CA PRO A 506 -11.16 -10.26 23.62
C PRO A 506 -9.64 -10.38 23.47
N LYS A 507 -8.91 -9.82 24.42
CA LYS A 507 -7.46 -9.88 24.49
C LYS A 507 -7.05 -11.31 24.81
N GLU A 508 -6.29 -11.95 23.93
CA GLU A 508 -5.66 -13.25 24.22
C GLU A 508 -4.56 -13.05 25.26
N GLY A 509 -4.93 -13.13 26.54
CA GLY A 509 -3.99 -13.06 27.64
C GLY A 509 -3.53 -14.43 28.09
N HIS A 510 -2.23 -14.70 28.04
CA HIS A 510 -1.62 -15.81 28.78
C HIS A 510 -1.35 -15.37 30.22
N GLY A 511 -2.21 -15.79 31.16
CA GLY A 511 -2.03 -15.56 32.60
C GLY A 511 -3.30 -15.15 33.36
N ILE A 512 -3.24 -15.18 34.69
CA ILE A 512 -4.37 -14.97 35.63
C ILE A 512 -4.93 -13.53 35.56
N TYR A 513 -4.18 -12.57 35.00
CA TYR A 513 -4.58 -11.16 34.83
C TYR A 513 -4.83 -10.76 33.36
N GLY A 514 -4.92 -11.73 32.44
CA GLY A 514 -4.90 -11.50 31.00
C GLY A 514 -6.25 -11.20 30.32
N GLN A 515 -7.37 -11.26 31.05
CA GLN A 515 -8.71 -11.11 30.46
C GLN A 515 -9.07 -9.62 30.36
N GLY A 516 -9.13 -9.10 29.15
CA GLY A 516 -9.52 -7.72 28.87
C GLY A 516 -10.04 -7.57 27.45
N TRP A 517 -10.63 -6.42 27.13
CA TRP A 517 -11.03 -6.08 25.77
C TRP A 517 -10.05 -5.05 25.24
N GLU A 518 -9.48 -5.29 24.07
CA GLU A 518 -8.52 -4.37 23.46
C GLU A 518 -8.93 -4.08 22.02
N ARG A 519 -8.78 -2.82 21.61
CA ARG A 519 -8.86 -2.43 20.20
C ARG A 519 -7.45 -2.22 19.66
N PRO A 520 -7.17 -2.63 18.42
CA PRO A 520 -5.88 -2.34 17.81
C PRO A 520 -5.70 -0.81 17.71
N ALA A 521 -4.52 -0.31 18.11
CA ALA A 521 -4.21 1.12 18.05
C ALA A 521 -4.29 1.67 16.62
N ASN A 522 -3.86 0.88 15.63
CA ASN A 522 -3.97 1.17 14.20
C ASN A 522 -4.81 0.11 13.51
N ILE A 523 -6.04 0.46 13.12
CA ILE A 523 -7.02 -0.48 12.54
C ILE A 523 -6.55 -0.99 11.15
N PHE A 524 -5.97 -0.12 10.32
CA PHE A 524 -5.47 -0.50 8.99
C PHE A 524 -4.29 -1.48 9.04
N ALA A 525 -3.33 -1.27 9.95
CA ALA A 525 -2.22 -2.20 10.14
C ALA A 525 -2.70 -3.57 10.63
N ALA A 526 -3.72 -3.59 11.49
CA ALA A 526 -4.36 -4.83 11.94
C ALA A 526 -5.11 -5.52 10.78
N ALA A 527 -5.76 -4.77 9.89
CA ALA A 527 -6.44 -5.32 8.72
C ALA A 527 -5.47 -5.99 7.74
N GLU A 528 -4.31 -5.38 7.46
CA GLU A 528 -3.27 -5.99 6.63
C GLU A 528 -2.72 -7.29 7.26
N ALA A 529 -2.46 -7.28 8.57
CA ALA A 529 -2.03 -8.47 9.29
C ALA A 529 -3.07 -9.59 9.24
N PHE A 530 -4.36 -9.23 9.36
CA PHE A 530 -5.48 -10.17 9.24
C PHE A 530 -5.58 -10.77 7.84
N LYS A 531 -5.47 -9.96 6.79
CA LYS A 531 -5.43 -10.43 5.39
C LYS A 531 -4.27 -11.38 5.13
N LYS A 532 -3.06 -11.06 5.64
CA LYS A 532 -1.90 -11.95 5.52
C LYS A 532 -2.16 -13.33 6.12
N LYS A 533 -2.80 -13.37 7.31
CA LYS A 533 -3.20 -14.63 7.97
C LYS A 533 -4.22 -15.42 7.15
N LEU A 534 -5.24 -14.75 6.60
CA LEU A 534 -6.25 -15.39 5.73
C LEU A 534 -5.63 -16.00 4.47
N ASN A 535 -4.67 -15.31 3.85
CA ASN A 535 -3.99 -15.82 2.66
C ASN A 535 -3.13 -17.06 2.99
N HIS A 536 -2.42 -17.05 4.13
CA HIS A 536 -1.66 -18.23 4.57
C HIS A 536 -2.55 -19.45 4.84
N GLN A 537 -3.80 -19.24 5.30
CA GLN A 537 -4.78 -20.32 5.49
C GLN A 537 -5.42 -20.83 4.20
N LYS A 538 -5.32 -20.09 3.09
CA LYS A 538 -5.81 -20.52 1.78
C LYS A 538 -4.75 -21.30 0.99
N GLU A 539 -3.49 -21.10 1.33
CA GLU A 539 -2.33 -21.72 0.66
C GLU A 539 -1.87 -23.02 1.32
N GLY A 540 -2.28 -23.29 2.57
CA GLY A 540 -2.06 -24.55 3.29
C GLY A 540 -3.33 -25.37 3.39
#